data_AF-A0AA35TP08-F1
#
_entry.id   AF-A0AA35TP08-F1
#
_cell.length_a   1.000
_cell.length_b   1.000
_cell.length_c   1.000
_cell.angle_alpha   90.00
_cell.angle_beta   90.00
_cell.angle_gamma   90.00
#
_symmetry.space_group_name_H-M   'P 1'
#
loop_
_entity.id
_entity.type
_entity.pdbx_description
1 polymer ?
#
loop_
_entity_poly.entity_id
_entity_poly.type
_entity_poly.pdbx_seq_one_letter_code
_entity_poly.pdbx_strand_id
1 'polypeptide(L)'
;MRPYGRNAQWALQRAGIAAHCFVIPPGETSKSFQLAQEIYEWLVGLKAERGQPIIAIGGGVSGDLGGFIASTFLRGVPFVQVPTSMAAMVDASIGGKVAVNLPQAKNMVGAFYQPRAVLADVGALSTLGKRELAEGWAEAIKHGLILDPSTSAKTLGIRILLNYGHTIGHALEASTEYGRFMHGEGVSVGMMGAARIAREMGMIGDDIVERQRTLLQRFNLPITAPDVDLAAVRSAMSLDKKTVGGANRWVLLEDVGQATVRRDIPTELVDDTLAWLTR
;
A
#
# COMPACT_ATOMS: atom_id res chain seq x y z
N MET A 1 -2.39 -25.38 -2.98
CA MET A 1 -3.50 -24.67 -2.33
C MET A 1 -4.49 -24.25 -3.41
N ARG A 2 -5.81 -24.43 -3.23
CA ARG A 2 -6.82 -23.95 -4.20
C ARG A 2 -6.98 -22.44 -4.03
N PRO A 3 -6.93 -21.63 -5.11
CA PRO A 3 -7.12 -20.18 -4.99
C PRO A 3 -8.52 -19.83 -4.46
N TYR A 4 -8.62 -18.86 -3.54
CA TYR A 4 -9.90 -18.36 -3.01
C TYR A 4 -10.90 -17.97 -4.11
N GLY A 5 -10.41 -17.48 -5.26
CA GLY A 5 -11.25 -17.15 -6.41
C GLY A 5 -12.07 -18.33 -6.95
N ARG A 6 -11.55 -19.56 -6.92
CA ARG A 6 -12.31 -20.75 -7.35
C ARG A 6 -13.39 -21.13 -6.35
N ASN A 7 -13.12 -20.97 -5.05
CA ASN A 7 -14.12 -21.20 -4.02
C ASN A 7 -15.29 -20.21 -4.15
N ALA A 8 -14.99 -18.93 -4.39
CA ALA A 8 -16.01 -17.92 -4.64
C ALA A 8 -16.81 -18.20 -5.92
N GLN A 9 -16.14 -18.62 -7.01
CA GLN A 9 -16.80 -19.04 -8.24
C GLN A 9 -17.82 -20.17 -7.97
N TRP A 10 -17.42 -21.21 -7.25
CA TRP A 10 -18.32 -22.32 -6.91
C TRP A 10 -19.47 -21.89 -6.00
N ALA A 11 -19.22 -21.01 -5.03
CA ALA A 11 -20.26 -20.49 -4.15
C ALA A 11 -21.33 -19.72 -4.95
N LEU A 12 -20.92 -18.86 -5.90
CA LEU A 12 -21.82 -18.14 -6.79
C LEU A 12 -22.61 -19.09 -7.69
N GLN A 13 -21.94 -20.07 -8.31
CA GLN A 13 -22.60 -21.04 -9.19
C GLN A 13 -23.62 -21.91 -8.44
N ARG A 14 -23.32 -22.32 -7.20
CA ARG A 14 -24.27 -23.04 -6.33
C ARG A 14 -25.48 -22.20 -5.94
N ALA A 15 -25.33 -20.87 -5.91
CA ALA A 15 -26.42 -19.93 -5.71
C ALA A 15 -27.18 -19.58 -7.01
N GLY A 16 -26.88 -20.25 -8.13
CA GLY A 16 -27.52 -20.00 -9.43
C GLY A 16 -26.98 -18.77 -10.17
N ILE A 17 -25.87 -18.19 -9.72
CA ILE A 17 -25.22 -17.04 -10.36
C ILE A 17 -24.12 -17.54 -11.29
N ALA A 18 -24.25 -17.29 -12.59
CA ALA A 18 -23.21 -17.61 -13.56
C ALA A 18 -21.92 -16.84 -13.23
N ALA A 19 -20.82 -17.55 -13.07
CA ALA A 19 -19.53 -16.98 -12.70
C ALA A 19 -18.38 -17.66 -13.44
N HIS A 20 -17.42 -16.84 -13.87
CA HIS A 20 -16.18 -17.26 -14.51
C HIS A 20 -15.01 -16.74 -13.66
N CYS A 21 -13.89 -17.48 -13.62
CA CYS A 21 -12.72 -17.07 -12.86
C CYS A 21 -11.45 -17.20 -13.71
N PHE A 22 -10.78 -16.07 -13.86
CA PHE A 22 -9.43 -15.93 -14.40
C PHE A 22 -8.45 -15.92 -13.23
N VAL A 23 -7.38 -16.71 -13.32
CA VAL A 23 -6.37 -16.82 -12.25
C VAL A 23 -5.11 -16.13 -12.74
N ILE A 24 -4.63 -15.15 -11.96
CA ILE A 24 -3.38 -14.44 -12.26
C ILE A 24 -2.19 -15.10 -11.54
N PRO A 25 -0.96 -15.00 -12.09
CA PRO A 25 0.24 -15.42 -11.37
C PRO A 25 0.43 -14.61 -10.08
N PRO A 26 1.04 -15.18 -9.01
CA PRO A 26 1.35 -14.43 -7.81
C PRO A 26 2.50 -13.44 -8.05
N GLY A 27 2.50 -12.34 -7.31
CA GLY A 27 3.59 -11.35 -7.29
C GLY A 27 3.27 -10.05 -8.03
N GLU A 28 4.08 -9.02 -7.75
CA GLU A 28 3.89 -7.65 -8.25
C GLU A 28 4.03 -7.55 -9.79
N THR A 29 4.77 -8.46 -10.43
CA THR A 29 4.97 -8.48 -11.89
C THR A 29 3.68 -8.74 -12.68
N SER A 30 2.68 -9.39 -12.06
CA SER A 30 1.35 -9.58 -12.65
C SER A 30 0.58 -8.27 -12.81
N LYS A 31 0.98 -7.20 -12.11
CA LYS A 31 0.35 -5.89 -12.19
C LYS A 31 0.84 -5.14 -13.43
N SER A 32 0.52 -5.65 -14.62
CA SER A 32 1.07 -5.18 -15.89
C SER A 32 0.01 -4.95 -16.96
N PHE A 33 0.35 -4.14 -17.97
CA PHE A 33 -0.51 -3.93 -19.13
C PHE A 33 -0.71 -5.19 -19.97
N GLN A 34 0.30 -6.06 -20.02
CA GLN A 34 0.27 -7.33 -20.72
C GLN A 34 -0.83 -8.21 -20.13
N LEU A 35 -0.82 -8.42 -18.81
CA LEU A 35 -1.85 -9.21 -18.16
C LEU A 35 -3.22 -8.53 -18.22
N ALA A 36 -3.26 -7.20 -18.18
CA ALA A 36 -4.50 -6.47 -18.36
C ALA A 36 -5.13 -6.73 -19.75
N GLN A 37 -4.32 -6.75 -20.80
CA GLN A 37 -4.75 -7.09 -22.15
C GLN A 37 -5.31 -8.51 -22.23
N GLU A 38 -4.62 -9.50 -21.66
CA GLU A 38 -5.09 -10.90 -21.62
C GLU A 38 -6.46 -11.02 -20.94
N ILE A 39 -6.67 -10.27 -19.85
CA ILE A 39 -7.96 -10.24 -19.15
C ILE A 39 -9.05 -9.60 -20.03
N TYR A 40 -8.74 -8.52 -20.77
CA TYR A 40 -9.72 -7.95 -21.71
C TYR A 40 -10.11 -8.92 -22.81
N GLU A 41 -9.13 -9.62 -23.41
CA GLU A 41 -9.38 -10.63 -24.45
C GLU A 41 -10.25 -11.78 -23.91
N TRP A 42 -10.00 -12.21 -22.68
CA TRP A 42 -10.81 -13.21 -21.99
C TRP A 42 -12.26 -12.72 -21.75
N LEU A 43 -12.44 -11.49 -21.28
CA LEU A 43 -13.76 -10.88 -21.07
C LEU A 43 -14.55 -10.73 -22.38
N VAL A 44 -13.88 -10.34 -23.47
CA VAL A 44 -14.47 -10.27 -24.82
C VAL A 44 -14.87 -11.66 -25.31
N GLY A 45 -14.03 -12.68 -25.12
CA GLY A 45 -14.34 -14.07 -25.46
C GLY A 45 -15.56 -14.62 -24.71
N LEU A 46 -15.77 -14.18 -23.47
CA LEU A 46 -16.96 -14.49 -22.67
C LEU A 46 -18.20 -13.66 -23.04
N LYS A 47 -18.06 -12.66 -23.93
CA LYS A 47 -19.12 -11.68 -24.24
C LYS A 47 -19.62 -10.97 -22.98
N ALA A 48 -18.71 -10.58 -22.09
CA ALA A 48 -19.06 -9.89 -20.86
C ALA A 48 -19.74 -8.53 -21.13
N GLU A 49 -20.75 -8.21 -20.32
CA GLU A 49 -21.60 -7.02 -20.51
C GLU A 49 -21.43 -5.99 -19.39
N ARG A 50 -21.85 -4.75 -19.63
CA ARG A 50 -21.66 -3.61 -18.72
C ARG A 50 -22.22 -3.83 -17.31
N GLY A 51 -23.31 -4.58 -17.18
CA GLY A 51 -23.96 -4.84 -15.89
C GLY A 51 -23.28 -5.90 -15.03
N GLN A 52 -22.32 -6.64 -15.59
CA GLN A 52 -21.66 -7.76 -14.90
C GLN A 52 -20.46 -7.27 -14.08
N PRO A 53 -20.38 -7.62 -12.79
CA PRO A 53 -19.31 -7.13 -11.93
C PRO A 53 -17.98 -7.86 -12.16
N ILE A 54 -16.88 -7.13 -12.05
CA ILE A 54 -15.55 -7.69 -11.79
C ILE A 54 -15.37 -7.82 -10.28
N ILE A 55 -15.07 -9.04 -9.83
CA ILE A 55 -14.78 -9.35 -8.42
C ILE A 55 -13.29 -9.66 -8.30
N ALA A 56 -12.53 -8.76 -7.68
CA ALA A 56 -11.11 -8.96 -7.40
C ALA A 56 -10.93 -9.67 -6.06
N ILE A 57 -10.39 -10.89 -6.09
CA ILE A 57 -10.18 -11.73 -4.91
C ILE A 57 -8.67 -11.96 -4.76
N GLY A 58 -8.06 -11.42 -3.70
CA GLY A 58 -6.62 -11.52 -3.49
C GLY A 58 -6.05 -10.39 -2.63
N GLY A 59 -4.73 -10.21 -2.66
CA GLY A 59 -4.06 -9.07 -2.04
C GLY A 59 -4.16 -7.80 -2.90
N GLY A 60 -3.31 -6.80 -2.58
CA GLY A 60 -3.32 -5.49 -3.26
C GLY A 60 -3.09 -5.57 -4.77
N VAL A 61 -2.24 -6.49 -5.25
CA VAL A 61 -2.02 -6.72 -6.69
C VAL A 61 -3.32 -7.07 -7.41
N SER A 62 -4.08 -8.04 -6.89
CA SER A 62 -5.36 -8.45 -7.47
C SER A 62 -6.39 -7.33 -7.41
N GLY A 63 -6.42 -6.59 -6.30
CA GLY A 63 -7.31 -5.44 -6.09
C GLY A 63 -7.07 -4.33 -7.11
N ASP A 64 -5.82 -3.90 -7.28
CA ASP A 64 -5.46 -2.81 -8.18
C ASP A 64 -5.61 -3.19 -9.65
N LEU A 65 -5.15 -4.38 -10.04
CA LEU A 65 -5.31 -4.86 -11.41
C LEU A 65 -6.81 -5.03 -11.72
N GLY A 66 -7.55 -5.75 -10.89
CA GLY A 66 -8.98 -5.99 -11.12
C GLY A 66 -9.80 -4.70 -11.12
N GLY A 67 -9.46 -3.74 -10.27
CA GLY A 67 -10.07 -2.42 -10.26
C GLY A 67 -9.73 -1.59 -11.49
N PHE A 68 -8.48 -1.66 -11.97
CA PHE A 68 -8.07 -1.01 -13.21
C PHE A 68 -8.87 -1.58 -14.40
N ILE A 69 -8.94 -2.91 -14.52
CA ILE A 69 -9.78 -3.60 -15.52
C ILE A 69 -11.23 -3.14 -15.43
N ALA A 70 -11.80 -3.11 -14.23
CA ALA A 70 -13.19 -2.70 -14.03
C ALA A 70 -13.42 -1.24 -14.46
N SER A 71 -12.44 -0.36 -14.25
CA SER A 71 -12.54 1.06 -14.60
C SER A 71 -12.47 1.34 -16.11
N THR A 72 -11.75 0.49 -16.87
CA THR A 72 -11.44 0.70 -18.28
C THR A 72 -12.27 -0.19 -19.21
N PHE A 73 -12.59 -1.42 -18.81
CA PHE A 73 -13.38 -2.35 -19.61
C PHE A 73 -14.79 -1.80 -19.80
N LEU A 74 -15.23 -1.73 -21.07
CA LEU A 74 -16.46 -1.04 -21.46
C LEU A 74 -16.56 0.40 -20.92
N ARG A 75 -15.45 1.06 -20.61
CA ARG A 75 -15.38 2.38 -19.96
C ARG A 75 -16.00 2.41 -18.55
N GLY A 76 -16.01 1.28 -17.85
CA GLY A 76 -16.52 1.15 -16.49
C GLY A 76 -17.60 0.08 -16.36
N VAL A 77 -17.31 -0.91 -15.51
CA VAL A 77 -18.23 -1.96 -15.06
C VAL A 77 -18.20 -2.06 -13.53
N PRO A 78 -19.26 -2.57 -12.86
CA PRO A 78 -19.28 -2.69 -11.41
C PRO A 78 -18.06 -3.45 -10.87
N PHE A 79 -17.52 -2.98 -9.75
CA PHE A 79 -16.31 -3.52 -9.13
C PHE A 79 -16.58 -3.95 -7.70
N VAL A 80 -16.12 -5.13 -7.29
CA VAL A 80 -16.15 -5.61 -5.89
C VAL A 80 -14.75 -6.07 -5.51
N GLN A 81 -14.30 -5.70 -4.32
CA GLN A 81 -13.05 -6.20 -3.76
C GLN A 81 -13.31 -7.20 -2.65
N VAL A 82 -12.54 -8.29 -2.67
CA VAL A 82 -12.51 -9.32 -1.64
C VAL A 82 -11.04 -9.45 -1.21
N PRO A 83 -10.54 -8.53 -0.37
CA PRO A 83 -9.15 -8.56 0.06
C PRO A 83 -8.85 -9.81 0.89
N THR A 84 -7.75 -10.49 0.60
CA THR A 84 -7.31 -11.70 1.31
C THR A 84 -5.94 -11.57 1.98
N SER A 85 -5.35 -10.37 1.97
CA SER A 85 -4.15 -10.03 2.75
C SER A 85 -4.47 -8.93 3.74
N MET A 86 -3.71 -8.89 4.84
CA MET A 86 -3.89 -7.86 5.86
C MET A 86 -3.67 -6.46 5.29
N ALA A 87 -2.58 -6.24 4.55
CA ALA A 87 -2.30 -4.96 3.88
C ALA A 87 -3.45 -4.51 2.96
N ALA A 88 -4.07 -5.44 2.22
CA ALA A 88 -5.21 -5.11 1.37
C ALA A 88 -6.46 -4.76 2.19
N MET A 89 -6.72 -5.46 3.30
CA MET A 89 -7.88 -5.20 4.17
C MET A 89 -7.84 -3.83 4.84
N VAL A 90 -6.65 -3.31 5.18
CA VAL A 90 -6.53 -2.03 5.91
C VAL A 90 -6.16 -0.84 5.04
N ASP A 91 -5.62 -1.04 3.85
CA ASP A 91 -5.19 0.05 2.98
C ASP A 91 -5.62 -0.12 1.53
N ALA A 92 -5.05 -1.09 0.79
CA ALA A 92 -5.18 -1.12 -0.68
C ALA A 92 -6.62 -1.30 -1.19
N SER A 93 -7.53 -1.88 -0.40
CA SER A 93 -8.94 -2.00 -0.78
C SER A 93 -9.80 -0.75 -0.50
N ILE A 94 -9.19 0.30 0.05
CA ILE A 94 -9.88 1.49 0.53
C ILE A 94 -9.41 2.71 -0.27
N GLY A 95 -10.37 3.52 -0.74
CA GLY A 95 -10.09 4.81 -1.40
C GLY A 95 -9.98 4.77 -2.92
N GLY A 96 -10.17 3.61 -3.55
CA GLY A 96 -10.42 3.46 -4.99
C GLY A 96 -9.25 3.83 -5.90
N LYS A 97 -8.01 3.86 -5.39
CA LYS A 97 -6.82 3.94 -6.24
C LYS A 97 -6.62 2.57 -6.87
N VAL A 98 -6.66 2.48 -8.19
CA VAL A 98 -6.46 1.23 -8.92
C VAL A 98 -5.46 1.49 -10.03
N ALA A 99 -4.53 0.57 -10.29
CA ALA A 99 -3.39 0.85 -11.15
C ALA A 99 -2.75 -0.40 -11.75
N VAL A 100 -1.97 -0.18 -12.80
CA VAL A 100 -0.96 -1.12 -13.31
C VAL A 100 0.42 -0.48 -13.28
N ASN A 101 1.46 -1.31 -13.26
CA ASN A 101 2.85 -0.86 -13.25
C ASN A 101 3.39 -0.71 -14.68
N LEU A 102 4.27 0.27 -14.85
CA LEU A 102 5.20 0.37 -15.98
C LEU A 102 6.57 -0.18 -15.53
N PRO A 103 7.42 -0.66 -16.46
CA PRO A 103 8.76 -1.15 -16.11
C PRO A 103 9.60 -0.11 -15.32
N GLN A 104 9.39 1.17 -15.61
CA GLN A 104 10.14 2.27 -14.99
C GLN A 104 9.40 2.90 -13.80
N ALA A 105 8.14 2.54 -13.54
CA ALA A 105 7.35 3.20 -12.51
C ALA A 105 6.15 2.39 -12.00
N LYS A 106 6.10 2.21 -10.67
CA LYS A 106 5.00 1.55 -9.95
C LYS A 106 3.80 2.50 -9.84
N ASN A 107 2.59 1.99 -10.04
CA ASN A 107 1.31 2.69 -9.82
C ASN A 107 1.09 4.03 -10.57
N MET A 108 1.92 4.36 -11.56
CA MET A 108 1.84 5.64 -12.28
C MET A 108 0.70 5.72 -13.28
N VAL A 109 0.18 4.57 -13.74
CA VAL A 109 -0.96 4.53 -14.67
C VAL A 109 -2.10 3.78 -14.03
N GLY A 110 -3.24 4.45 -13.92
CA GLY A 110 -4.37 3.94 -13.16
C GLY A 110 -5.59 4.85 -13.24
N ALA A 111 -6.55 4.59 -12.37
CA ALA A 111 -7.78 5.36 -12.23
C ALA A 111 -8.15 5.53 -10.75
N PHE A 112 -9.00 6.52 -10.46
CA PHE A 112 -9.76 6.56 -9.23
C PHE A 112 -11.13 5.91 -9.49
N TYR A 113 -11.31 4.66 -9.06
CA TYR A 113 -12.51 3.86 -9.32
C TYR A 113 -12.97 3.15 -8.04
N GLN A 114 -14.14 3.54 -7.53
CA GLN A 114 -14.64 3.04 -6.24
C GLN A 114 -15.30 1.66 -6.40
N PRO A 115 -15.01 0.69 -5.50
CA PRO A 115 -15.76 -0.55 -5.45
C PRO A 115 -17.20 -0.30 -4.97
N ARG A 116 -18.13 -1.13 -5.43
CA ARG A 116 -19.52 -1.21 -4.94
C ARG A 116 -19.59 -1.85 -3.55
N ALA A 117 -18.65 -2.73 -3.24
CA ALA A 117 -18.52 -3.38 -1.94
C ALA A 117 -17.08 -3.84 -1.72
N VAL A 118 -16.67 -3.86 -0.45
CA VAL A 118 -15.43 -4.50 0.03
C VAL A 118 -15.85 -5.58 1.02
N LEU A 119 -15.48 -6.83 0.74
CA LEU A 119 -15.83 -7.99 1.57
C LEU A 119 -14.56 -8.57 2.21
N ALA A 120 -14.27 -8.16 3.44
CA ALA A 120 -13.11 -8.61 4.19
C ALA A 120 -13.47 -9.77 5.13
N ASP A 121 -13.18 -11.00 4.70
CA ASP A 121 -13.26 -12.19 5.57
C ASP A 121 -11.90 -12.41 6.25
N VAL A 122 -11.83 -12.10 7.55
CA VAL A 122 -10.61 -12.26 8.36
C VAL A 122 -10.14 -13.72 8.43
N GLY A 123 -11.01 -14.70 8.14
CA GLY A 123 -10.64 -16.10 8.03
C GLY A 123 -9.59 -16.36 6.95
N ALA A 124 -9.55 -15.55 5.87
CA ALA A 124 -8.54 -15.67 4.83
C ALA A 124 -7.10 -15.44 5.34
N LEU A 125 -6.94 -14.62 6.39
CA LEU A 125 -5.64 -14.32 6.99
C LEU A 125 -4.99 -15.55 7.64
N SER A 126 -5.77 -16.56 8.02
CA SER A 126 -5.25 -17.80 8.63
C SER A 126 -4.33 -18.60 7.73
N THR A 127 -4.39 -18.36 6.42
CA THR A 127 -3.55 -19.03 5.41
C THR A 127 -2.34 -18.23 4.97
N LEU A 128 -2.22 -16.99 5.46
CA LEU A 128 -1.18 -16.07 5.07
C LEU A 128 0.14 -16.42 5.79
N GLY A 129 1.27 -16.28 5.10
CA GLY A 129 2.57 -16.45 5.73
C GLY A 129 2.83 -15.39 6.80
N LYS A 130 3.73 -15.69 7.75
CA LYS A 130 4.01 -14.77 8.87
C LYS A 130 4.52 -13.42 8.40
N ARG A 131 5.31 -13.38 7.33
CA ARG A 131 5.89 -12.15 6.78
C ARG A 131 4.83 -11.29 6.11
N GLU A 132 3.96 -11.91 5.31
CA GLU A 132 2.84 -11.27 4.63
C GLU A 132 1.77 -10.76 5.61
N LEU A 133 1.59 -11.45 6.74
CA LEU A 133 0.73 -10.96 7.82
C LEU A 133 1.38 -9.78 8.55
N ALA A 134 2.69 -9.87 8.83
CA ALA A 134 3.46 -8.84 9.51
C ALA A 134 3.45 -7.52 8.74
N GLU A 135 3.69 -7.54 7.42
CA GLU A 135 3.76 -6.30 6.63
C GLU A 135 2.48 -5.48 6.71
N GLY A 136 1.31 -6.11 6.73
CA GLY A 136 0.04 -5.39 6.83
C GLY A 136 -0.19 -4.74 8.21
N TRP A 137 0.50 -5.17 9.27
CA TRP A 137 0.47 -4.47 10.55
C TRP A 137 1.10 -3.09 10.49
N ALA A 138 2.05 -2.85 9.58
CA ALA A 138 2.69 -1.54 9.46
C ALA A 138 1.64 -0.45 9.14
N GLU A 139 0.71 -0.75 8.24
CA GLU A 139 -0.37 0.16 7.86
C GLU A 139 -1.40 0.38 8.99
N ALA A 140 -1.75 -0.69 9.71
CA ALA A 140 -2.64 -0.58 10.87
C ALA A 140 -2.01 0.23 12.01
N ILE A 141 -0.72 0.02 12.29
CA ILE A 141 0.04 0.78 13.29
C ILE A 141 0.14 2.24 12.86
N LYS A 142 0.47 2.49 11.58
CA LYS A 142 0.49 3.84 11.00
C LYS A 142 -0.79 4.58 11.34
N HIS A 143 -1.96 4.03 11.02
CA HIS A 143 -3.24 4.67 11.31
C HIS A 143 -3.41 5.05 12.78
N GLY A 144 -3.06 4.17 13.71
CA GLY A 144 -3.14 4.46 15.15
C GLY A 144 -2.15 5.52 15.63
N LEU A 145 -1.04 5.73 14.92
CA LEU A 145 -0.06 6.76 15.24
C LEU A 145 -0.46 8.14 14.70
N ILE A 146 -1.10 8.20 13.53
CA ILE A 146 -1.39 9.47 12.85
C ILE A 146 -2.80 10.02 13.10
N LEU A 147 -3.73 9.20 13.61
CA LEU A 147 -5.12 9.57 13.77
C LEU A 147 -5.67 9.12 15.12
N ASP A 148 -6.17 10.09 15.89
CA ASP A 148 -7.02 9.85 17.05
C ASP A 148 -8.47 9.63 16.59
N PRO A 149 -9.12 8.51 16.95
CA PRO A 149 -10.54 8.24 16.65
C PRO A 149 -11.51 9.33 17.12
N SER A 150 -11.14 10.10 18.15
CA SER A 150 -11.92 11.23 18.68
C SER A 150 -11.81 12.49 17.82
N THR A 151 -10.78 12.59 16.97
CA THR A 151 -10.63 13.69 16.02
C THR A 151 -11.51 13.41 14.81
N SER A 152 -12.72 14.01 14.78
CA SER A 152 -13.67 13.80 13.70
C SER A 152 -13.06 14.20 12.35
N ALA A 153 -12.66 13.19 11.57
CA ALA A 153 -12.01 13.36 10.28
C ALA A 153 -13.00 13.79 9.17
N LYS A 154 -13.63 14.96 9.32
CA LYS A 154 -14.22 15.68 8.19
C LYS A 154 -13.13 16.59 7.64
N THR A 155 -12.42 16.19 6.57
CA THR A 155 -11.91 17.03 5.46
C THR A 155 -10.84 16.30 4.64
N LEU A 156 -10.84 16.55 3.33
CA LEU A 156 -9.86 16.12 2.30
C LEU A 156 -8.36 16.25 2.70
N GLY A 157 -8.02 17.07 3.69
CA GLY A 157 -6.65 17.34 4.14
C GLY A 157 -5.97 16.19 4.90
N ILE A 158 -6.74 15.22 5.41
CA ILE A 158 -6.19 14.09 6.19
C ILE A 158 -5.45 13.08 5.33
N ARG A 159 -5.77 12.99 4.03
CA ARG A 159 -5.22 11.95 3.16
C ARG A 159 -3.69 11.98 3.06
N ILE A 160 -3.09 13.17 3.14
CA ILE A 160 -1.63 13.29 3.10
C ILE A 160 -0.97 12.69 4.34
N LEU A 161 -1.65 12.68 5.50
CA LEU A 161 -1.11 12.10 6.74
C LEU A 161 -0.93 10.58 6.61
N LEU A 162 -1.69 9.92 5.73
CA LEU A 162 -1.50 8.51 5.40
C LEU A 162 -0.11 8.22 4.81
N ASN A 163 0.64 9.24 4.39
CA ASN A 163 2.01 9.07 3.91
C ASN A 163 3.06 9.03 5.04
N TYR A 164 2.67 8.95 6.31
CA TYR A 164 3.61 8.72 7.41
C TYR A 164 4.47 7.47 7.14
N GLY A 165 5.78 7.64 7.19
CA GLY A 165 6.77 6.63 6.82
C GLY A 165 6.97 6.37 5.32
N HIS A 166 6.08 6.84 4.44
CA HIS A 166 6.12 6.47 3.01
C HIS A 166 7.24 7.17 2.22
N THR A 167 7.68 8.37 2.62
CA THR A 167 8.76 9.09 1.93
C THR A 167 10.05 8.28 1.90
N ILE A 168 10.44 7.70 3.05
CA ILE A 168 11.62 6.82 3.14
C ILE A 168 11.26 5.41 2.68
N GLY A 169 10.07 4.90 3.03
CA GLY A 169 9.64 3.55 2.68
C GLY A 169 9.63 3.28 1.17
N HIS A 170 9.03 4.18 0.38
CA HIS A 170 9.04 4.06 -1.08
C HIS A 170 10.45 4.17 -1.66
N ALA A 171 11.31 5.00 -1.05
CA ALA A 171 12.69 5.12 -1.50
C ALA A 171 13.50 3.84 -1.25
N LEU A 172 13.28 3.16 -0.12
CA LEU A 172 13.88 1.85 0.19
C LEU A 172 13.36 0.75 -0.74
N GLU A 173 12.06 0.73 -1.02
CA GLU A 173 11.46 -0.19 -1.99
C GLU A 173 12.09 0.01 -3.37
N ALA A 174 12.14 1.26 -3.85
CA ALA A 174 12.68 1.60 -5.16
C ALA A 174 14.19 1.34 -5.28
N SER A 175 14.98 1.62 -4.23
CA SER A 175 16.43 1.40 -4.23
C SER A 175 16.84 -0.07 -4.21
N THR A 176 15.91 -0.98 -3.90
CA THR A 176 16.14 -2.43 -3.82
C THR A 176 15.39 -3.20 -4.89
N GLU A 177 15.02 -2.52 -5.98
CA GLU A 177 14.29 -3.07 -7.13
C GLU A 177 12.99 -3.78 -6.72
N TYR A 178 12.36 -3.37 -5.61
CA TYR A 178 11.15 -3.95 -5.06
C TYR A 178 11.26 -5.45 -4.71
N GLY A 179 12.47 -6.00 -4.59
CA GLY A 179 12.71 -7.42 -4.30
C GLY A 179 13.05 -7.71 -2.84
N ARG A 180 13.64 -6.74 -2.12
CA ARG A 180 14.13 -6.95 -0.75
C ARG A 180 13.05 -6.75 0.31
N PHE A 181 12.39 -5.59 0.27
CA PHE A 181 11.37 -5.20 1.25
C PHE A 181 9.95 -5.38 0.67
N MET A 182 9.05 -5.93 1.47
CA MET A 182 7.61 -5.77 1.27
C MET A 182 7.22 -4.31 1.54
N HIS A 183 6.05 -3.90 1.05
CA HIS A 183 5.59 -2.51 1.21
C HIS A 183 5.54 -2.09 2.69
N GLY A 184 4.86 -2.88 3.53
CA GLY A 184 4.77 -2.59 4.96
C GLY A 184 6.11 -2.62 5.70
N GLU A 185 7.07 -3.41 5.22
CA GLU A 185 8.43 -3.43 5.77
C GLU A 185 9.16 -2.11 5.49
N GLY A 186 9.08 -1.61 4.24
CA GLY A 186 9.63 -0.30 3.87
C GLY A 186 8.96 0.83 4.66
N VAL A 187 7.63 0.80 4.77
CA VAL A 187 6.86 1.78 5.56
C VAL A 187 7.27 1.74 7.04
N SER A 188 7.48 0.57 7.63
CA SER A 188 7.95 0.43 9.02
C SER A 188 9.30 1.10 9.27
N VAL A 189 10.30 0.84 8.42
CA VAL A 189 11.62 1.50 8.51
C VAL A 189 11.47 3.01 8.29
N GLY A 190 10.62 3.41 7.35
CA GLY A 190 10.35 4.81 7.09
C GLY A 190 9.64 5.53 8.24
N MET A 191 8.75 4.86 8.98
CA MET A 191 8.13 5.41 10.18
C MET A 191 9.20 5.66 11.26
N MET A 192 10.18 4.78 11.42
CA MET A 192 11.31 5.01 12.34
C MET A 192 12.14 6.23 11.94
N GLY A 193 12.38 6.43 10.64
CA GLY A 193 13.04 7.63 10.14
C GLY A 193 12.24 8.90 10.42
N ALA A 194 10.93 8.88 10.16
CA ALA A 194 10.05 10.02 10.42
C ALA A 194 9.96 10.34 11.93
N ALA A 195 9.89 9.32 12.80
CA ALA A 195 9.91 9.51 14.24
C ALA A 195 11.24 10.10 14.73
N ARG A 196 12.38 9.64 14.20
CA ARG A 196 13.69 10.22 14.50
C ARG A 196 13.76 11.69 14.12
N ILE A 197 13.34 12.05 12.90
CA ILE A 197 13.30 13.44 12.44
C ILE A 197 12.44 14.29 13.37
N ALA A 198 11.23 13.84 13.70
CA ALA A 198 10.33 14.55 14.61
C ALA A 198 10.97 14.78 15.99
N ARG A 199 11.67 13.77 16.53
CA ARG A 199 12.37 13.86 17.81
C ARG A 199 13.53 14.85 17.77
N GLU A 200 14.39 14.81 16.75
CA GLU A 200 15.52 15.76 16.61
C GLU A 200 15.04 17.20 16.36
N MET A 201 13.83 17.36 15.82
CA MET A 201 13.16 18.66 15.70
C MET A 201 12.44 19.10 16.99
N GLY A 202 12.50 18.33 18.07
CA GLY A 202 11.85 18.62 19.35
C GLY A 202 10.33 18.52 19.33
N MET A 203 9.74 17.83 18.34
CA MET A 203 8.29 17.69 18.19
C MET A 203 7.72 16.56 19.06
N ILE A 204 8.50 15.51 19.30
CA ILE A 204 8.13 14.37 20.15
C ILE A 204 9.29 13.96 21.06
N GLY A 205 8.98 13.28 22.16
CA GLY A 205 9.98 12.72 23.08
C GLY A 205 10.49 11.34 22.65
N ASP A 206 11.60 10.90 23.28
CA ASP A 206 12.18 9.56 23.08
C ASP A 206 11.20 8.43 23.46
N ASP A 207 10.25 8.71 24.36
CA ASP A 207 9.21 7.76 24.78
C ASP A 207 8.26 7.37 23.64
N ILE A 208 7.88 8.32 22.77
CA ILE A 208 7.04 8.05 21.60
C ILE A 208 7.83 7.24 20.55
N VAL A 209 9.09 7.62 20.30
CA VAL A 209 9.98 6.88 19.39
C VAL A 209 10.14 5.43 19.86
N GLU A 210 10.37 5.24 21.15
CA GLU A 210 10.55 3.92 21.77
C GLU A 210 9.26 3.10 21.75
N ARG A 211 8.12 3.71 22.05
CA ARG A 211 6.81 3.08 21.96
C ARG A 211 6.52 2.58 20.54
N GLN A 212 6.81 3.40 19.53
CA GLN A 212 6.68 3.01 18.13
C GLN A 212 7.62 1.85 17.77
N ARG A 213 8.90 1.95 18.14
CA ARG A 213 9.91 0.89 17.92
C ARG A 213 9.45 -0.44 18.50
N THR A 214 9.06 -0.44 19.77
CA THR A 214 8.60 -1.64 20.48
C THR A 214 7.37 -2.24 19.82
N LEU A 215 6.43 -1.42 19.37
CA LEU A 215 5.22 -1.89 18.69
C LEU A 215 5.53 -2.54 17.34
N LEU A 216 6.37 -1.92 16.51
CA LEU A 216 6.79 -2.48 15.21
C LEU A 216 7.50 -3.82 15.39
N GLN A 217 8.45 -3.90 16.33
CA GLN A 217 9.17 -5.14 16.63
C GLN A 217 8.25 -6.25 17.15
N ARG A 218 7.24 -5.91 17.96
CA ARG A 218 6.25 -6.88 18.46
C ARG A 218 5.50 -7.59 17.32
N PHE A 219 5.32 -6.92 16.19
CA PHE A 219 4.70 -7.49 14.99
C PHE A 219 5.72 -8.01 13.96
N ASN A 220 6.99 -8.17 14.36
CA ASN A 220 8.09 -8.66 13.52
C ASN A 220 8.38 -7.78 12.30
N LEU A 221 8.14 -6.46 12.41
CA LEU A 221 8.47 -5.51 11.36
C LEU A 221 9.92 -5.01 11.50
N PRO A 222 10.65 -4.79 10.39
CA PRO A 222 11.97 -4.21 10.44
C PRO A 222 11.91 -2.74 10.85
N ILE A 223 12.87 -2.32 11.67
CA ILE A 223 13.02 -0.94 12.15
C ILE A 223 14.27 -0.25 11.58
N THR A 224 15.11 -1.02 10.89
CA THR A 224 16.32 -0.58 10.17
C THR A 224 16.38 -1.29 8.82
N ALA A 225 17.20 -0.78 7.92
CA ALA A 225 17.48 -1.34 6.61
C ALA A 225 19.00 -1.46 6.44
N PRO A 226 19.68 -2.41 7.09
CA PRO A 226 21.12 -2.58 6.93
C PRO A 226 21.47 -2.92 5.46
N ASP A 227 22.69 -2.62 5.03
CA ASP A 227 23.21 -3.01 3.70
C ASP A 227 22.40 -2.47 2.50
N VAL A 228 21.70 -1.35 2.61
CA VAL A 228 21.19 -0.63 1.42
C VAL A 228 22.12 0.51 1.04
N ASP A 229 22.25 0.75 -0.27
CA ASP A 229 23.02 1.88 -0.78
C ASP A 229 22.31 3.21 -0.48
N LEU A 230 22.89 3.98 0.45
CA LEU A 230 22.41 5.29 0.86
C LEU A 230 22.28 6.26 -0.34
N ALA A 231 23.18 6.18 -1.32
CA ALA A 231 23.14 7.04 -2.49
C ALA A 231 21.93 6.70 -3.38
N ALA A 232 21.64 5.41 -3.54
CA ALA A 232 20.45 4.95 -4.26
C ALA A 232 19.15 5.40 -3.57
N VAL A 233 19.06 5.28 -2.23
CA VAL A 233 17.89 5.74 -1.46
C VAL A 233 17.67 7.25 -1.65
N ARG A 234 18.74 8.06 -1.54
CA ARG A 234 18.67 9.52 -1.78
C ARG A 234 18.20 9.88 -3.18
N SER A 235 18.69 9.15 -4.18
CA SER A 235 18.27 9.31 -5.57
C SER A 235 16.79 8.99 -5.74
N ALA A 236 16.32 7.88 -5.17
CA ALA A 236 14.92 7.48 -5.20
C ALA A 236 14.00 8.50 -4.52
N MET A 237 14.37 9.05 -3.36
CA MET A 237 13.64 10.14 -2.69
C MET A 237 13.56 11.40 -3.56
N SER A 238 14.55 11.63 -4.43
CA SER A 238 14.59 12.77 -5.34
C SER A 238 13.77 12.56 -6.61
N LEU A 239 13.43 11.33 -6.99
CA LEU A 239 12.63 11.08 -8.19
C LEU A 239 11.13 11.34 -7.96
N ASP A 240 10.68 11.34 -6.71
CA ASP A 240 9.31 11.72 -6.31
C ASP A 240 9.04 13.26 -6.43
N LYS A 241 10.03 14.03 -6.92
CA LYS A 241 10.00 15.50 -7.12
C LYS A 241 9.02 16.03 -8.19
N LYS A 242 8.08 15.24 -8.72
CA LYS A 242 7.21 15.65 -9.86
C LYS A 242 6.07 16.62 -9.52
N THR A 243 6.08 17.30 -8.37
CA THR A 243 5.15 18.41 -8.09
C THR A 243 5.87 19.69 -7.68
N VAL A 244 5.59 20.74 -8.45
CA VAL A 244 6.01 22.15 -8.36
C VAL A 244 6.28 22.62 -6.91
N GLY A 245 7.51 23.05 -6.62
CA GLY A 245 7.83 23.81 -5.38
C GLY A 245 9.05 23.39 -4.54
N GLY A 246 9.80 22.36 -4.92
CA GLY A 246 11.21 22.19 -4.50
C GLY A 246 11.51 21.61 -3.10
N ALA A 247 10.52 21.27 -2.26
CA ALA A 247 10.76 20.66 -0.95
C ALA A 247 9.87 19.43 -0.70
N ASN A 248 10.45 18.37 -0.13
CA ASN A 248 9.72 17.16 0.25
C ASN A 248 8.67 17.49 1.31
N ARG A 249 7.46 16.97 1.16
CA ARG A 249 6.41 17.02 2.19
C ARG A 249 6.61 15.83 3.12
N TRP A 250 7.02 16.12 4.35
CA TRP A 250 7.22 15.12 5.39
C TRP A 250 5.99 15.06 6.27
N VAL A 251 5.50 13.86 6.53
CA VAL A 251 4.51 13.63 7.58
C VAL A 251 5.27 13.23 8.83
N LEU A 252 5.09 13.99 9.90
CA LEU A 252 5.75 13.80 11.19
C LEU A 252 4.71 13.74 12.31
N LEU A 253 5.04 13.06 13.41
CA LEU A 253 4.19 13.02 14.59
C LEU A 253 4.39 14.29 15.43
N GLU A 254 3.31 14.75 16.06
CA GLU A 254 3.31 15.74 17.15
C GLU A 254 2.96 15.06 18.49
N ASP A 255 2.12 14.02 18.43
CA ASP A 255 1.83 13.09 19.53
C ASP A 255 1.24 11.80 18.91
N VAL A 256 0.97 10.78 19.72
CA VAL A 256 0.22 9.61 19.28
C VAL A 256 -1.22 10.01 18.94
N GLY A 257 -1.63 9.75 17.70
CA GLY A 257 -2.91 10.15 17.14
C GLY A 257 -2.89 11.54 16.49
N GLN A 258 -1.74 12.23 16.49
CA GLN A 258 -1.59 13.58 15.93
C GLN A 258 -0.36 13.66 15.02
N ALA A 259 -0.60 13.99 13.75
CA ALA A 259 0.45 14.14 12.76
C ALA A 259 0.26 15.42 11.95
N THR A 260 1.39 15.98 11.50
CA THR A 260 1.46 17.22 10.74
C THR A 260 2.30 17.06 9.48
N VAL A 261 2.17 18.01 8.55
CA VAL A 261 2.96 18.06 7.31
C VAL A 261 3.97 19.20 7.37
N ARG A 262 5.25 18.87 7.21
CA ARG A 262 6.37 19.81 7.23
C ARG A 262 7.13 19.80 5.90
N ARG A 263 7.78 20.92 5.57
CA ARG A 263 8.62 21.09 4.36
C ARG A 263 10.00 21.64 4.67
N ASP A 264 10.21 22.04 5.91
CA ASP A 264 11.36 22.73 6.47
C ASP A 264 12.29 21.75 7.20
N ILE A 265 12.40 20.52 6.69
CA ILE A 265 13.30 19.52 7.26
C ILE A 265 14.71 19.76 6.72
N PRO A 266 15.72 20.02 7.58
CA PRO A 266 17.09 20.22 7.12
C PRO A 266 17.63 18.98 6.40
N THR A 267 18.28 19.19 5.25
CA THR A 267 18.87 18.09 4.46
C THR A 267 19.86 17.25 5.28
N GLU A 268 20.68 17.90 6.12
CA GLU A 268 21.64 17.22 6.99
C GLU A 268 20.94 16.27 7.99
N LEU A 269 19.80 16.67 8.54
CA LEU A 269 19.02 15.81 9.43
C LEU A 269 18.41 14.61 8.69
N VAL A 270 17.96 14.80 7.45
CA VAL A 270 17.49 13.70 6.60
C VAL A 270 18.64 12.72 6.35
N ASP A 271 19.81 13.25 6.02
CA ASP A 271 21.00 12.47 5.70
C ASP A 271 21.50 11.63 6.89
N ASP A 272 21.56 12.25 8.08
CA ASP A 272 21.90 11.58 9.32
C ASP A 272 20.86 10.51 9.70
N THR A 273 19.59 10.78 9.42
CA THR A 273 18.50 9.82 9.65
C THR A 273 18.62 8.62 8.72
N LEU A 274 18.89 8.84 7.42
CA LEU A 274 19.12 7.76 6.48
C LEU A 274 20.34 6.93 6.91
N ALA A 275 21.45 7.59 7.26
CA ALA A 275 22.64 6.90 7.74
C ALA A 275 22.40 6.14 9.05
N TRP A 276 21.50 6.60 9.93
CA TRP A 276 21.10 5.88 11.13
C TRP A 276 20.26 4.63 10.83
N LEU A 277 19.33 4.72 9.86
CA LEU A 277 18.48 3.61 9.44
C LEU A 277 19.25 2.49 8.74
N THR A 278 20.34 2.82 8.04
CA THR A 278 21.09 1.88 7.20
C THR A 278 22.34 1.29 7.84
N ARG A 279 22.53 1.55 9.14
CA ARG A 279 23.59 0.94 9.96
C ARG A 279 23.28 -0.52 10.31
#